data_AF-A0A924GM63-F1
#
_entry.id   AF-A0A924GM63-F1
#
_cell.length_a   1.000
_cell.length_b   1.000
_cell.length_c   1.000
_cell.angle_alpha   90.00
_cell.angle_beta   90.00
_cell.angle_gamma   90.00
#
_symmetry.space_group_name_H-M   'P 1'
#
loop_
_entity.id
_entity.type
_entity.pdbx_description
1 polymer ?
#
loop_
_entity_poly.entity_id
_entity_poly.type
_entity_poly.pdbx_seq_one_letter_code
_entity_poly.pdbx_strand_id
1 'polypeptide(L)'
;MKLLRNLYLILGSLLVAGLVACGGGGGGEGSGLTAAPGVTVSPGLAGSPGGSATDPAVNSSSPSNGATNVSTSTNSRSNVVTGTAVSATFSQQMDVATINSSPAGTLLTFTLKETTSGNNVPGTVAMNAAKTVATFTPSAPALTPNTGYTATVTTAAKNASGMAMANPVAWSFTTRTTPFTAQAPVDLGLAGNYAIFAKTGIDNATTPAVITGDIGVGPGVTSTAITGFALNLPAASAFSTSAQVTGKVYAFDYAAPTPVNVTTASNDMGTAYTDAAGRLLPDVVDLAVGNLAGQTLPPGLYRWGSNVTLPFGTNVTLSGGPDDVWIFQITGTLTTGAATSVFLSGGAKAKNIFWQVAGTSVTLGADARFEGVVLAQNAINFGSQASTNSRLLAQTAVNLDRNTVTQPAP
;
A
#
# COMPACT_ATOMS: atom_id res chain seq x y z
N MET A 1 20.08 -18.07 -42.41
CA MET A 1 20.50 -19.47 -42.56
C MET A 1 19.82 -20.27 -41.44
N LYS A 2 18.86 -21.14 -41.82
CA LYS A 2 18.18 -22.26 -41.12
C LYS A 2 18.12 -22.26 -39.57
N LEU A 3 16.95 -22.11 -38.96
CA LEU A 3 15.95 -23.16 -38.61
C LEU A 3 16.48 -24.26 -37.68
N LEU A 4 15.85 -24.43 -36.50
CA LEU A 4 15.33 -25.73 -36.04
C LEU A 4 14.36 -25.59 -34.84
N ARG A 5 13.11 -25.98 -35.11
CA ARG A 5 12.04 -26.32 -34.15
C ARG A 5 12.39 -27.64 -33.45
N ASN A 6 11.88 -27.86 -32.23
CA ASN A 6 11.54 -29.22 -31.78
C ASN A 6 10.23 -29.23 -30.99
N LEU A 7 9.35 -30.11 -31.46
CA LEU A 7 8.01 -30.47 -31.01
C LEU A 7 8.13 -31.90 -30.49
N TYR A 8 7.55 -32.25 -29.34
CA TYR A 8 7.30 -33.65 -28.97
C TYR A 8 5.91 -33.81 -28.35
N LEU A 9 5.08 -34.58 -29.06
CA LEU A 9 3.82 -35.20 -28.64
C LEU A 9 4.14 -36.58 -28.08
N ILE A 10 3.50 -36.99 -26.97
CA ILE A 10 3.30 -38.41 -26.62
C ILE A 10 1.86 -38.62 -26.11
N LEU A 11 1.24 -39.66 -26.66
CA LEU A 11 -0.12 -40.17 -26.44
C LEU A 11 -0.13 -41.26 -25.34
N GLY A 12 -1.25 -41.41 -24.62
CA GLY A 12 -1.90 -42.73 -24.47
C GLY A 12 -2.13 -43.32 -23.07
N SER A 13 -3.24 -44.09 -22.99
CA SER A 13 -3.77 -45.02 -21.96
C SER A 13 -4.61 -44.42 -20.82
N LEU A 14 -5.95 -44.56 -20.74
CA LEU A 14 -6.89 -45.71 -20.71
C LEU A 14 -6.97 -46.40 -19.34
N LEU A 15 -8.08 -46.19 -18.61
CA LEU A 15 -8.52 -47.08 -17.54
C LEU A 15 -10.06 -47.20 -17.57
N VAL A 16 -10.52 -48.44 -17.73
CA VAL A 16 -11.90 -48.90 -17.62
C VAL A 16 -12.05 -49.58 -16.26
N ALA A 17 -13.14 -49.30 -15.55
CA ALA A 17 -13.67 -50.18 -14.52
C ALA A 17 -15.20 -50.09 -14.54
N GLY A 18 -15.85 -51.17 -14.98
CA GLY A 18 -17.27 -51.40 -14.77
C GLY A 18 -17.49 -52.23 -13.51
N LEU A 19 -18.65 -52.08 -12.88
CA LEU A 19 -19.26 -53.15 -12.09
C LEU A 19 -20.78 -53.13 -12.27
N VAL A 20 -21.32 -54.35 -12.36
CA VAL A 20 -22.69 -54.77 -12.65
C VAL A 20 -23.41 -55.12 -11.34
N ALA A 21 -24.71 -54.80 -11.25
CA ALA A 21 -25.79 -55.56 -10.56
C ALA A 21 -27.12 -54.82 -10.82
N CYS A 22 -28.08 -55.31 -11.64
CA CYS A 22 -28.98 -56.46 -11.56
C CYS A 22 -30.20 -56.29 -10.62
N GLY A 23 -31.41 -56.40 -11.24
CA GLY A 23 -32.70 -56.81 -10.65
C GLY A 23 -33.58 -55.65 -10.17
N GLY A 24 -34.87 -55.52 -10.46
CA GLY A 24 -35.96 -56.26 -11.14
C GLY A 24 -37.22 -55.40 -10.89
N GLY A 25 -38.16 -55.16 -11.82
CA GLY A 25 -39.07 -56.12 -12.43
C GLY A 25 -40.31 -56.35 -11.54
N GLY A 26 -41.45 -55.72 -11.85
CA GLY A 26 -42.74 -56.05 -11.21
C GLY A 26 -43.87 -55.06 -11.50
N GLY A 27 -44.69 -55.35 -12.51
CA GLY A 27 -46.01 -54.74 -12.73
C GLY A 27 -47.12 -55.62 -12.14
N GLY A 28 -48.29 -55.04 -11.88
CA GLY A 28 -49.46 -55.76 -11.35
C GLY A 28 -50.69 -54.87 -11.13
N GLU A 29 -51.55 -54.85 -12.14
CA GLU A 29 -53.01 -54.76 -12.22
C GLU A 29 -53.87 -54.28 -11.02
N GLY A 30 -54.68 -53.25 -11.29
CA GLY A 30 -56.15 -53.30 -11.28
C GLY A 30 -56.90 -53.75 -10.03
N SER A 31 -57.63 -52.82 -9.39
CA SER A 31 -58.90 -53.12 -8.73
C SER A 31 -59.78 -51.88 -8.72
N GLY A 32 -60.89 -51.96 -9.45
CA GLY A 32 -61.93 -50.94 -9.48
C GLY A 32 -62.77 -50.97 -8.21
N LEU A 33 -63.09 -49.78 -7.71
CA LEU A 33 -64.23 -49.54 -6.83
C LEU A 33 -65.04 -48.38 -7.40
N THR A 34 -66.34 -48.59 -7.33
CA THR A 34 -67.45 -48.00 -8.07
C THR A 34 -67.70 -46.52 -7.78
N ALA A 35 -68.13 -45.80 -8.82
CA ALA A 35 -68.57 -44.42 -8.75
C ALA A 35 -69.84 -44.23 -7.88
N ALA A 36 -69.86 -43.16 -7.10
CA ALA A 36 -71.06 -42.46 -6.67
C ALA A 36 -71.00 -41.02 -7.23
N PRO A 37 -72.08 -40.46 -7.80
CA PRO A 37 -72.02 -39.21 -8.53
C PRO A 37 -72.18 -38.00 -7.59
N GLY A 38 -71.42 -36.93 -7.89
CA GLY A 38 -71.81 -35.56 -7.58
C GLY A 38 -71.16 -34.92 -6.35
N VAL A 39 -69.92 -34.46 -6.50
CA VAL A 39 -69.46 -33.12 -6.05
C VAL A 39 -68.28 -32.72 -6.93
N THR A 40 -68.44 -31.65 -7.71
CA THR A 40 -67.32 -30.96 -8.37
C THR A 40 -66.51 -30.20 -7.34
N VAL A 41 -65.27 -30.61 -7.10
CA VAL A 41 -64.21 -29.76 -6.54
C VAL A 41 -63.04 -29.80 -7.51
N SER A 42 -62.70 -28.63 -8.06
CA SER A 42 -61.53 -28.43 -8.91
C SER A 42 -60.25 -28.87 -8.16
N PRO A 43 -59.43 -29.76 -8.72
CA PRO A 43 -58.09 -30.00 -8.19
C PRO A 43 -57.21 -28.78 -8.48
N GLY A 44 -56.71 -28.16 -7.41
CA GLY A 44 -55.80 -27.03 -7.45
C GLY A 44 -54.51 -27.34 -8.21
N LEU A 45 -53.97 -26.30 -8.86
CA LEU A 45 -52.62 -26.32 -9.40
C LEU A 45 -51.64 -26.73 -8.30
N ALA A 46 -50.85 -27.76 -8.60
CA ALA A 46 -49.66 -28.10 -7.84
C ALA A 46 -48.75 -26.87 -7.71
N GLY A 47 -48.39 -26.53 -6.48
CA GLY A 47 -47.48 -25.43 -6.16
C GLY A 47 -46.13 -25.63 -6.82
N SER A 48 -45.74 -24.64 -7.62
CA SER A 48 -44.35 -24.47 -8.04
C SER A 48 -43.56 -23.85 -6.87
N PRO A 49 -42.38 -24.36 -6.50
CA PRO A 49 -41.51 -23.67 -5.55
C PRO A 49 -40.80 -22.53 -6.28
N GLY A 50 -41.56 -21.50 -6.64
CA GLY A 50 -41.06 -20.28 -7.24
C GLY A 50 -40.99 -19.20 -6.17
N GLY A 51 -39.87 -19.07 -5.48
CA GLY A 51 -39.54 -17.78 -4.86
C GLY A 51 -39.61 -16.74 -5.96
N SER A 52 -40.53 -15.77 -5.84
CA SER A 52 -40.75 -14.76 -6.88
C SER A 52 -39.42 -14.12 -7.21
N ALA A 53 -38.93 -14.35 -8.42
CA ALA A 53 -37.68 -13.77 -8.86
C ALA A 53 -37.84 -12.24 -8.80
N THR A 54 -36.96 -11.56 -8.07
CA THR A 54 -36.96 -10.10 -7.94
C THR A 54 -35.96 -9.49 -8.91
N ASP A 55 -36.31 -8.33 -9.48
CA ASP A 55 -35.41 -7.62 -10.40
C ASP A 55 -34.08 -7.27 -9.70
N PRO A 56 -32.94 -7.41 -10.40
CA PRO A 56 -31.66 -6.98 -9.83
C PRO A 56 -31.64 -5.46 -9.62
N ALA A 57 -31.06 -5.03 -8.50
CA ALA A 57 -30.84 -3.63 -8.15
C ALA A 57 -29.37 -3.41 -7.77
N VAL A 58 -28.89 -2.16 -7.86
CA VAL A 58 -27.59 -1.76 -7.31
C VAL A 58 -27.83 -1.19 -5.91
N ASN A 59 -27.36 -1.90 -4.88
CA ASN A 59 -27.50 -1.50 -3.47
C ASN A 59 -26.53 -0.39 -3.09
N SER A 60 -25.33 -0.40 -3.69
CA SER A 60 -24.31 0.61 -3.43
C SER A 60 -23.34 0.75 -4.61
N SER A 61 -22.74 1.94 -4.71
CA SER A 61 -21.69 2.24 -5.66
C SER A 61 -20.41 2.64 -4.93
N SER A 62 -19.27 2.37 -5.54
CA SER A 62 -18.00 2.95 -5.17
C SER A 62 -17.40 3.63 -6.40
N PRO A 63 -16.92 4.88 -6.31
CA PRO A 63 -17.21 5.83 -5.25
C PRO A 63 -18.72 6.03 -5.04
N SER A 64 -19.13 6.53 -3.87
CA SER A 64 -20.53 6.89 -3.63
C SER A 64 -20.97 8.02 -4.56
N ASN A 65 -22.25 8.07 -4.91
CA ASN A 65 -22.79 9.13 -5.75
C ASN A 65 -22.50 10.53 -5.16
N GLY A 66 -21.95 11.42 -5.97
CA GLY A 66 -21.54 12.77 -5.58
C GLY A 66 -20.20 12.86 -4.84
N ALA A 67 -19.44 11.77 -4.71
CA ALA A 67 -18.15 11.81 -4.01
C ALA A 67 -17.17 12.77 -4.69
N THR A 68 -16.52 13.63 -3.91
CA THR A 68 -15.44 14.52 -4.38
C THR A 68 -14.10 14.07 -3.82
N ASN A 69 -13.00 14.55 -4.40
CA ASN A 69 -11.63 14.21 -3.98
C ASN A 69 -11.34 12.70 -3.97
N VAL A 70 -11.88 11.98 -4.94
CA VAL A 70 -11.69 10.53 -5.06
C VAL A 70 -10.31 10.21 -5.65
N SER A 71 -9.56 9.35 -4.96
CA SER A 71 -8.35 8.71 -5.47
C SER A 71 -8.73 7.54 -6.36
N THR A 72 -8.36 7.50 -7.65
CA THR A 72 -8.86 6.45 -8.59
C THR A 72 -7.80 5.78 -9.46
N SER A 73 -6.51 6.10 -9.29
CA SER A 73 -5.46 5.62 -10.20
C SER A 73 -5.12 4.12 -10.00
N THR A 74 -4.66 3.46 -11.06
CA THR A 74 -4.21 2.06 -11.13
C THR A 74 -3.16 1.84 -12.24
N ASN A 75 -1.85 1.83 -11.92
CA ASN A 75 -0.86 1.08 -12.73
C ASN A 75 0.42 0.68 -11.98
N SER A 76 1.08 -0.37 -12.50
CA SER A 76 2.41 -0.90 -12.13
C SER A 76 3.56 -0.18 -12.87
N ARG A 77 4.82 -0.10 -12.41
CA ARG A 77 5.69 -1.13 -11.80
C ARG A 77 6.81 -0.55 -10.91
N SER A 78 6.68 0.71 -10.49
CA SER A 78 7.70 1.41 -9.67
C SER A 78 7.13 2.46 -8.69
N ASN A 79 5.82 2.44 -8.40
CA ASN A 79 5.08 3.11 -7.30
C ASN A 79 3.59 3.06 -7.68
N VAL A 80 2.99 1.93 -7.33
CA VAL A 80 1.76 1.37 -7.90
C VAL A 80 0.53 1.89 -7.16
N VAL A 81 -0.52 2.30 -7.89
CA VAL A 81 -1.74 2.86 -7.30
C VAL A 81 -2.84 1.80 -7.10
N THR A 82 -3.49 1.80 -5.93
CA THR A 82 -4.83 1.21 -5.69
C THR A 82 -5.78 2.28 -5.14
N GLY A 83 -6.33 3.10 -6.03
CA GLY A 83 -7.40 4.04 -5.67
C GLY A 83 -8.73 3.32 -5.40
N THR A 84 -9.77 4.09 -5.10
CA THR A 84 -11.17 3.67 -5.08
C THR A 84 -11.57 3.16 -6.47
N ALA A 85 -11.74 1.85 -6.59
CA ALA A 85 -12.19 1.23 -7.82
C ALA A 85 -13.66 1.58 -8.10
N VAL A 86 -13.96 1.93 -9.36
CA VAL A 86 -15.32 2.19 -9.79
C VAL A 86 -16.09 0.87 -9.80
N SER A 87 -17.08 0.71 -8.93
CA SER A 87 -17.80 -0.55 -8.75
C SER A 87 -19.27 -0.36 -8.38
N ALA A 88 -20.06 -1.39 -8.67
CA ALA A 88 -21.46 -1.50 -8.31
C ALA A 88 -21.68 -2.81 -7.54
N THR A 89 -22.34 -2.73 -6.38
CA THR A 89 -22.76 -3.89 -5.59
C THR A 89 -24.23 -4.16 -5.84
N PHE A 90 -24.55 -5.35 -6.34
CA PHE A 90 -25.90 -5.75 -6.69
C PHE A 90 -26.63 -6.39 -5.50
N SER A 91 -27.97 -6.34 -5.53
CA SER A 91 -28.85 -6.97 -4.55
C SER A 91 -28.80 -8.50 -4.57
N GLN A 92 -28.30 -9.09 -5.65
CA GLN A 92 -28.26 -10.52 -5.90
C GLN A 92 -27.18 -10.90 -6.92
N GLN A 93 -26.99 -12.19 -7.18
CA GLN A 93 -26.03 -12.68 -8.17
C GLN A 93 -26.43 -12.28 -9.60
N MET A 94 -25.47 -11.75 -10.35
CA MET A 94 -25.65 -11.32 -11.75
C MET A 94 -25.12 -12.35 -12.75
N ASP A 95 -25.68 -12.32 -13.96
CA ASP A 95 -25.10 -13.03 -15.11
C ASP A 95 -23.91 -12.24 -15.65
N VAL A 96 -22.71 -12.79 -15.43
CA VAL A 96 -21.43 -12.20 -15.83
C VAL A 96 -21.38 -11.92 -17.33
N ALA A 97 -22.06 -12.70 -18.17
CA ALA A 97 -22.09 -12.49 -19.62
C ALA A 97 -22.79 -11.18 -20.02
N THR A 98 -23.63 -10.63 -19.14
CA THR A 98 -24.40 -9.40 -19.38
C THR A 98 -23.77 -8.16 -18.77
N ILE A 99 -22.63 -8.27 -18.08
CA ILE A 99 -21.92 -7.16 -17.43
C ILE A 99 -20.62 -6.85 -18.17
N ASN A 100 -20.56 -5.80 -18.99
CA ASN A 100 -19.41 -5.46 -19.83
C ASN A 100 -19.28 -3.95 -20.18
N SER A 101 -18.11 -3.52 -20.66
CA SER A 101 -17.74 -2.09 -20.82
C SER A 101 -17.06 -1.65 -22.12
N SER A 102 -16.22 -2.47 -22.77
CA SER A 102 -15.77 -2.35 -24.19
C SER A 102 -14.57 -3.26 -24.51
N PRO A 103 -14.61 -4.07 -25.59
CA PRO A 103 -15.79 -4.74 -26.09
C PRO A 103 -15.75 -6.20 -25.62
N ALA A 104 -16.70 -6.64 -24.82
CA ALA A 104 -17.01 -8.06 -24.77
C ALA A 104 -18.53 -8.26 -24.82
N GLY A 105 -19.07 -8.50 -26.02
CA GLY A 105 -20.40 -9.07 -26.24
C GLY A 105 -21.53 -8.18 -26.76
N THR A 106 -21.25 -7.01 -27.36
CA THR A 106 -22.20 -6.12 -28.10
C THR A 106 -23.21 -5.26 -27.32
N LEU A 107 -23.25 -5.30 -25.98
CA LEU A 107 -24.13 -4.42 -25.17
C LEU A 107 -23.37 -3.78 -24.02
N LEU A 108 -23.07 -2.48 -24.11
CA LEU A 108 -22.41 -1.71 -23.04
C LEU A 108 -23.34 -1.60 -21.83
N THR A 109 -23.07 -2.40 -20.79
CA THR A 109 -23.93 -2.45 -19.61
C THR A 109 -23.32 -1.78 -18.39
N PHE A 110 -22.00 -1.68 -18.29
CA PHE A 110 -21.33 -0.86 -17.29
C PHE A 110 -20.33 0.07 -17.97
N THR A 111 -20.69 1.36 -18.04
CA THR A 111 -19.88 2.40 -18.69
C THR A 111 -19.34 3.42 -17.70
N LEU A 112 -18.21 4.03 -18.04
CA LEU A 112 -17.68 5.20 -17.35
C LEU A 112 -17.47 6.32 -18.38
N LYS A 113 -17.99 7.50 -18.10
CA LYS A 113 -17.86 8.70 -18.95
C LYS A 113 -17.32 9.86 -18.15
N GLU A 114 -16.55 10.73 -18.79
CA GLU A 114 -16.26 12.05 -18.24
C GLU A 114 -17.54 12.90 -18.26
N THR A 115 -17.92 13.46 -17.12
CA THR A 115 -19.21 14.13 -16.91
C THR A 115 -19.39 15.37 -17.78
N THR A 116 -18.32 16.14 -17.99
CA THR A 116 -18.39 17.41 -18.72
C THR A 116 -18.33 17.20 -20.24
N SER A 117 -17.39 16.39 -20.71
CA SER A 117 -17.19 16.16 -22.15
C SER A 117 -18.12 15.09 -22.72
N GLY A 118 -18.66 14.20 -21.88
CA GLY A 118 -19.42 13.02 -22.29
C GLY A 118 -18.56 11.92 -22.91
N ASN A 119 -17.23 12.09 -22.95
CA ASN A 119 -16.30 11.13 -23.54
C ASN A 119 -16.30 9.81 -22.76
N ASN A 120 -16.31 8.69 -23.48
CA ASN A 120 -16.17 7.37 -22.87
C ASN A 120 -14.74 7.16 -22.36
N VAL A 121 -14.62 6.59 -21.16
CA VAL A 121 -13.36 6.06 -20.64
C VAL A 121 -13.24 4.60 -21.09
N PRO A 122 -12.21 4.23 -21.87
CA PRO A 122 -11.97 2.82 -22.20
C PRO A 122 -11.59 2.00 -20.97
N GLY A 123 -12.10 0.79 -20.84
CA GLY A 123 -11.80 -0.11 -19.72
C GLY A 123 -12.51 -1.45 -19.80
N THR A 124 -12.20 -2.35 -18.87
CA THR A 124 -12.82 -3.68 -18.72
C THR A 124 -13.62 -3.77 -17.43
N VAL A 125 -14.56 -4.71 -17.34
CA VAL A 125 -15.32 -4.97 -16.11
C VAL A 125 -15.12 -6.42 -15.70
N ALA A 126 -14.83 -6.64 -14.41
CA ALA A 126 -14.73 -7.95 -13.81
C ALA A 126 -15.73 -8.10 -12.66
N MET A 127 -16.26 -9.30 -12.49
CA MET A 127 -17.12 -9.65 -11.35
C MET A 127 -16.29 -10.33 -10.26
N ASN A 128 -16.65 -10.09 -8.99
CA ASN A 128 -16.10 -10.87 -7.87
C ASN A 128 -16.55 -12.34 -7.92
N ALA A 129 -15.92 -13.20 -7.12
CA ALA A 129 -16.26 -14.64 -7.06
C ALA A 129 -17.72 -14.93 -6.69
N ALA A 130 -18.33 -14.06 -5.87
CA ALA A 130 -19.73 -14.15 -5.48
C ALA A 130 -20.71 -13.67 -6.58
N LYS A 131 -20.22 -13.07 -7.67
CA LYS A 131 -21.01 -12.49 -8.77
C LYS A 131 -21.98 -11.39 -8.33
N THR A 132 -21.65 -10.67 -7.27
CA THR A 132 -22.48 -9.59 -6.69
C THR A 132 -21.81 -8.22 -6.78
N VAL A 133 -20.53 -8.14 -7.13
CA VAL A 133 -19.81 -6.87 -7.29
C VAL A 133 -19.17 -6.83 -8.67
N ALA A 134 -19.54 -5.84 -9.47
CA ALA A 134 -18.85 -5.50 -10.72
C ALA A 134 -17.85 -4.38 -10.47
N THR A 135 -16.64 -4.53 -10.99
CA THR A 135 -15.57 -3.53 -10.90
C THR A 135 -15.09 -3.14 -12.29
N PHE A 136 -15.21 -1.85 -12.61
CA PHE A 136 -14.68 -1.24 -13.83
C PHE A 136 -13.20 -0.86 -13.63
N THR A 137 -12.35 -1.32 -14.55
CA THR A 137 -10.91 -1.02 -14.59
C THR A 137 -10.60 -0.25 -15.87
N PRO A 138 -10.23 1.04 -15.79
CA PRO A 138 -9.81 1.82 -16.95
C PRO A 138 -8.60 1.18 -17.65
N SER A 139 -8.52 1.27 -18.97
CA SER A 139 -7.34 0.85 -19.73
C SER A 139 -6.17 1.81 -19.57
N ALA A 140 -6.48 3.09 -19.31
CA ALA A 140 -5.50 4.09 -18.94
C ALA A 140 -5.02 3.82 -17.50
N PRO A 141 -3.75 4.12 -17.19
CA PRO A 141 -3.18 3.89 -15.87
C PRO A 141 -3.83 4.74 -14.76
N ALA A 142 -4.50 5.83 -15.12
CA ALA A 142 -5.22 6.68 -14.18
C ALA A 142 -6.38 7.38 -14.89
N LEU A 143 -7.41 7.71 -14.11
CA LEU A 143 -8.37 8.74 -14.51
C LEU A 143 -7.71 10.12 -14.39
N THR A 144 -8.14 11.05 -15.23
CA THR A 144 -7.66 12.44 -15.23
C THR A 144 -7.95 13.11 -13.89
N PRO A 145 -6.99 13.84 -13.29
CA PRO A 145 -7.22 14.63 -12.07
C PRO A 145 -8.25 15.75 -12.26
N ASN A 146 -8.86 16.20 -11.17
CA ASN A 146 -9.86 17.26 -11.12
C ASN A 146 -11.01 17.08 -12.14
N THR A 147 -11.36 15.83 -12.43
CA THR A 147 -12.29 15.50 -13.51
C THR A 147 -13.50 14.79 -12.93
N GLY A 148 -14.69 15.26 -13.32
CA GLY A 148 -15.95 14.61 -13.00
C GLY A 148 -16.14 13.38 -13.89
N TYR A 149 -16.54 12.27 -13.30
CA TYR A 149 -16.92 11.05 -14.00
C TYR A 149 -18.31 10.60 -13.60
N THR A 150 -19.03 10.04 -14.57
CA THR A 150 -20.33 9.40 -14.38
C THR A 150 -20.21 7.95 -14.79
N ALA A 151 -20.38 7.06 -13.82
CA ALA A 151 -20.52 5.63 -14.05
C ALA A 151 -22.00 5.28 -14.25
N THR A 152 -22.29 4.27 -15.05
CA THR A 152 -23.67 3.86 -15.33
C THR A 152 -23.74 2.35 -15.52
N VAL A 153 -24.66 1.71 -14.79
CA VAL A 153 -25.12 0.35 -15.07
C VAL A 153 -26.49 0.43 -15.77
N THR A 154 -26.61 -0.14 -16.96
CA THR A 154 -27.81 -0.05 -17.81
C THR A 154 -28.81 -1.17 -17.53
N THR A 155 -30.03 -1.04 -18.06
CA THR A 155 -31.08 -2.06 -17.95
C THR A 155 -30.76 -3.36 -18.69
N ALA A 156 -29.71 -3.39 -19.52
CA ALA A 156 -29.27 -4.60 -20.20
C ALA A 156 -28.53 -5.59 -19.26
N ALA A 157 -28.15 -5.16 -18.05
CA ALA A 157 -27.62 -6.03 -17.00
C ALA A 157 -28.70 -6.99 -16.48
N LYS A 158 -28.41 -8.29 -16.42
CA LYS A 158 -29.36 -9.34 -16.01
C LYS A 158 -28.85 -10.17 -14.84
N ASN A 159 -29.78 -10.73 -14.07
CA ASN A 159 -29.48 -11.78 -13.09
C ASN A 159 -29.32 -13.16 -13.76
N ALA A 160 -28.92 -14.16 -12.98
CA ALA A 160 -28.74 -15.54 -13.48
C ALA A 160 -30.03 -16.18 -14.05
N SER A 161 -31.21 -15.66 -13.70
CA SER A 161 -32.51 -16.10 -14.21
C SER A 161 -32.94 -15.37 -15.49
N GLY A 162 -32.11 -14.45 -16.02
CA GLY A 162 -32.36 -13.71 -17.25
C GLY A 162 -33.21 -12.44 -17.11
N MET A 163 -33.56 -12.03 -15.88
CA MET A 163 -34.32 -10.80 -15.63
C MET A 163 -33.42 -9.58 -15.63
N ALA A 164 -33.84 -8.53 -16.35
CA ALA A 164 -33.15 -7.27 -16.51
C ALA A 164 -33.35 -6.34 -15.29
N MET A 165 -32.42 -5.41 -15.08
CA MET A 165 -32.64 -4.31 -14.13
C MET A 165 -33.84 -3.44 -14.58
N ALA A 166 -34.67 -3.04 -13.63
CA ALA A 166 -35.87 -2.22 -13.92
C ALA A 166 -35.53 -0.81 -14.44
N ASN A 167 -34.48 -0.18 -13.90
CA ASN A 167 -34.03 1.16 -14.27
C ASN A 167 -32.49 1.19 -14.35
N PRO A 168 -31.90 2.04 -15.22
CA PRO A 168 -30.46 2.25 -15.19
C PRO A 168 -30.06 2.97 -13.90
N VAL A 169 -28.88 2.65 -13.37
CA VAL A 169 -28.30 3.32 -12.20
C VAL A 169 -27.07 4.07 -12.63
N ALA A 170 -27.06 5.38 -12.39
CA ALA A 170 -25.91 6.23 -12.64
C ALA A 170 -25.46 6.89 -11.34
N TRP A 171 -24.14 7.01 -11.18
CA TRP A 171 -23.55 7.76 -10.08
C TRP A 171 -22.37 8.57 -10.58
N SER A 172 -22.16 9.74 -9.99
CA SER A 172 -21.06 10.63 -10.33
C SER A 172 -20.03 10.71 -9.20
N PHE A 173 -18.80 11.05 -9.56
CA PHE A 173 -17.74 11.39 -8.62
C PHE A 173 -16.70 12.30 -9.29
N THR A 174 -15.95 13.05 -8.50
CA THR A 174 -14.86 13.92 -8.98
C THR A 174 -13.53 13.41 -8.44
N THR A 175 -12.56 13.19 -9.34
CA THR A 175 -11.21 12.80 -8.95
C THR A 175 -10.49 13.94 -8.22
N ARG A 176 -9.49 13.59 -7.41
CA ARG A 176 -8.62 14.58 -6.75
C ARG A 176 -7.95 15.51 -7.76
N THR A 177 -7.62 16.72 -7.32
CA THR A 177 -6.88 17.72 -8.10
C THR A 177 -5.48 17.25 -8.49
N THR A 178 -4.91 16.31 -7.73
CA THR A 178 -3.65 15.63 -8.01
C THR A 178 -3.88 14.12 -8.11
N PRO A 179 -3.19 13.38 -8.99
CA PRO A 179 -3.25 11.92 -9.00
C PRO A 179 -2.73 11.37 -7.65
N PHE A 180 -3.55 10.61 -6.93
CA PHE A 180 -3.07 9.87 -5.75
C PHE A 180 -2.16 8.74 -6.20
N THR A 181 -0.97 8.66 -5.60
CA THR A 181 0.00 7.61 -5.89
C THR A 181 0.41 6.94 -4.58
N ALA A 182 -0.10 5.73 -4.32
CA ALA A 182 0.39 4.94 -3.20
C ALA A 182 1.90 4.71 -3.37
N GLN A 183 2.66 5.05 -2.33
CA GLN A 183 4.11 4.96 -2.38
C GLN A 183 4.52 3.54 -2.02
N ALA A 184 5.39 2.92 -2.83
CA ALA A 184 6.14 1.78 -2.35
C ALA A 184 7.13 2.25 -1.27
N PRO A 185 7.39 1.44 -0.24
CA PRO A 185 8.46 1.73 0.70
C PRO A 185 9.78 1.99 -0.02
N VAL A 186 10.63 2.84 0.54
CA VAL A 186 11.99 3.06 0.03
C VAL A 186 12.84 1.86 0.41
N ASP A 187 13.47 1.21 -0.58
CA ASP A 187 14.38 0.10 -0.32
C ASP A 187 15.69 0.63 0.28
N LEU A 188 16.02 0.16 1.48
CA LEU A 188 17.20 0.59 2.22
C LEU A 188 18.41 -0.32 1.99
N GLY A 189 18.25 -1.45 1.30
CA GLY A 189 19.30 -2.46 1.15
C GLY A 189 19.96 -2.81 2.50
N LEU A 190 21.30 -2.93 2.52
CA LEU A 190 22.06 -3.19 3.74
C LEU A 190 22.04 -2.01 4.73
N ALA A 191 21.76 -0.78 4.30
CA ALA A 191 21.58 0.33 5.23
C ALA A 191 20.39 0.10 6.17
N GLY A 192 19.40 -0.68 5.73
CA GLY A 192 18.23 -1.08 6.52
C GLY A 192 18.55 -1.92 7.76
N ASN A 193 19.75 -2.49 7.85
CA ASN A 193 20.17 -3.29 9.00
C ASN A 193 20.63 -2.43 10.20
N TYR A 194 20.85 -1.13 10.02
CA TYR A 194 21.37 -0.25 11.05
C TYR A 194 20.26 0.60 11.68
N ALA A 195 20.31 0.77 13.00
CA ALA A 195 19.64 1.85 13.72
C ALA A 195 20.28 3.20 13.39
N ILE A 196 21.61 3.24 13.28
CA ILE A 196 22.38 4.44 12.96
C ILE A 196 23.48 4.08 11.95
N PHE A 197 23.51 4.76 10.81
CA PHE A 197 24.59 4.66 9.85
C PHE A 197 25.02 6.06 9.39
N ALA A 198 26.31 6.38 9.55
CA ALA A 198 26.84 7.71 9.23
C ALA A 198 28.13 7.63 8.42
N LYS A 199 28.27 8.40 7.35
CA LYS A 199 29.48 8.30 6.49
C LYS A 199 30.74 8.88 7.12
N THR A 200 30.64 9.79 8.08
CA THR A 200 31.81 10.51 8.63
C THR A 200 32.04 10.31 10.13
N GLY A 201 31.01 9.91 10.89
CA GLY A 201 31.17 9.66 12.33
C GLY A 201 29.85 9.62 13.09
N ILE A 202 29.89 9.04 14.28
CA ILE A 202 28.77 8.99 15.23
C ILE A 202 29.31 9.44 16.58
N ASP A 203 28.81 10.55 17.09
CA ASP A 203 29.20 11.07 18.40
C ASP A 203 28.04 10.98 19.39
N ASN A 204 28.35 10.63 20.64
CA ASN A 204 27.44 10.80 21.77
C ASN A 204 28.09 11.73 22.81
N ALA A 205 27.75 13.00 22.73
CA ALA A 205 28.38 14.07 23.49
C ALA A 205 28.26 13.87 25.01
N THR A 206 27.07 13.43 25.47
CA THR A 206 26.83 13.08 26.87
C THR A 206 26.26 11.68 26.98
N THR A 207 26.79 10.90 27.92
CA THR A 207 26.39 9.50 28.16
C THR A 207 25.42 9.36 29.33
N PRO A 208 24.64 8.27 29.42
CA PRO A 208 24.49 7.21 28.41
C PRO A 208 23.42 7.52 27.36
N ALA A 209 23.66 7.10 26.11
CA ALA A 209 22.61 6.84 25.13
C ALA A 209 22.07 5.40 25.28
N VAL A 210 20.88 5.14 24.75
CA VAL A 210 20.24 3.83 24.71
C VAL A 210 19.89 3.49 23.28
N ILE A 211 20.69 2.63 22.65
CA ILE A 211 20.51 2.23 21.25
C ILE A 211 20.04 0.78 21.19
N THR A 212 18.97 0.53 20.43
CA THR A 212 18.50 -0.81 20.08
C THR A 212 18.61 -0.99 18.58
N GLY A 213 19.51 -1.88 18.16
CA GLY A 213 19.90 -2.11 16.77
C GLY A 213 21.38 -1.79 16.51
N ASP A 214 21.84 -2.16 15.32
CA ASP A 214 23.25 -2.04 14.94
C ASP A 214 23.60 -0.59 14.58
N ILE A 215 24.85 -0.17 14.84
CA ILE A 215 25.37 1.13 14.41
C ILE A 215 26.63 0.97 13.56
N GLY A 216 26.84 1.85 12.59
CA GLY A 216 27.97 1.74 11.68
C GLY A 216 28.45 3.05 11.08
N VAL A 217 29.73 3.10 10.74
CA VAL A 217 30.34 4.20 9.98
C VAL A 217 30.74 3.78 8.57
N GLY A 218 30.74 4.76 7.67
CA GLY A 218 30.97 4.56 6.24
C GLY A 218 32.38 4.09 5.83
N PRO A 219 32.59 3.86 4.53
CA PRO A 219 33.87 3.39 4.00
C PRO A 219 35.02 4.36 4.31
N GLY A 220 36.17 3.82 4.67
CA GLY A 220 37.36 4.59 5.04
C GLY A 220 37.30 5.25 6.42
N VAL A 221 36.18 5.14 7.15
CA VAL A 221 36.03 5.71 8.49
C VAL A 221 36.28 4.64 9.55
N THR A 222 37.19 4.94 10.46
CA THR A 222 37.61 4.03 11.52
C THR A 222 36.75 4.16 12.76
N SER A 223 36.87 3.18 13.65
CA SER A 223 36.18 3.14 14.94
C SER A 223 36.43 4.35 15.84
N THR A 224 37.51 5.10 15.62
CA THR A 224 37.81 6.33 16.36
C THR A 224 36.85 7.47 16.07
N ALA A 225 36.08 7.41 14.97
CA ALA A 225 35.02 8.36 14.66
C ALA A 225 33.67 7.99 15.33
N ILE A 226 33.64 6.92 16.11
CA ILE A 226 32.50 6.53 16.96
C ILE A 226 32.86 6.87 18.40
N THR A 227 32.48 8.07 18.84
CA THR A 227 32.89 8.67 20.11
C THR A 227 31.76 8.67 21.14
N GLY A 228 32.11 8.63 22.43
CA GLY A 228 31.13 8.59 23.53
C GLY A 228 30.49 7.21 23.81
N PHE A 229 30.87 6.15 23.10
CA PHE A 229 30.28 4.81 23.26
C PHE A 229 31.09 3.84 24.12
N ALA A 230 32.34 4.16 24.50
CA ALA A 230 33.25 3.25 25.21
C ALA A 230 33.31 1.85 24.55
N LEU A 231 33.72 1.83 23.27
CA LEU A 231 33.72 0.62 22.46
C LEU A 231 34.68 -0.43 23.01
N ASN A 232 34.22 -1.68 23.02
CA ASN A 232 35.04 -2.86 23.28
C ASN A 232 35.13 -3.70 22.00
N LEU A 233 36.30 -3.70 21.36
CA LEU A 233 36.58 -4.50 20.16
C LEU A 233 37.40 -5.74 20.55
N PRO A 234 36.84 -6.95 20.43
CA PRO A 234 37.62 -8.17 20.56
C PRO A 234 38.66 -8.29 19.44
N ALA A 235 39.81 -8.92 19.73
CA ALA A 235 40.88 -9.10 18.76
C ALA A 235 40.39 -9.81 17.50
N ALA A 236 40.75 -9.27 16.32
CA ALA A 236 40.35 -9.77 15.00
C ALA A 236 38.82 -9.92 14.80
N SER A 237 38.01 -9.16 15.55
CA SER A 237 36.56 -9.18 15.40
C SER A 237 36.08 -8.31 14.24
N ALA A 238 34.96 -8.73 13.63
CA ALA A 238 34.24 -7.97 12.63
C ALA A 238 33.41 -6.82 13.26
N PHE A 239 33.19 -6.84 14.57
CA PHE A 239 32.39 -5.82 15.27
C PHE A 239 32.90 -5.59 16.69
N SER A 240 32.62 -4.38 17.20
CA SER A 240 32.75 -4.05 18.62
C SER A 240 31.39 -4.04 19.32
N THR A 241 31.43 -3.98 20.65
CA THR A 241 30.25 -3.85 21.51
C THR A 241 30.31 -2.58 22.35
N SER A 242 29.18 -2.15 22.89
CA SER A 242 29.07 -1.07 23.86
C SER A 242 27.91 -1.39 24.82
N ALA A 243 28.05 -1.03 26.10
CA ALA A 243 26.94 -1.13 27.06
C ALA A 243 25.74 -0.24 26.69
N GLN A 244 25.94 0.76 25.83
CA GLN A 244 24.91 1.67 25.34
C GLN A 244 24.18 1.12 24.10
N VAL A 245 24.65 0.00 23.52
CA VAL A 245 24.14 -0.54 22.25
C VAL A 245 23.67 -1.98 22.44
N THR A 246 22.36 -2.18 22.41
CA THR A 246 21.75 -3.51 22.24
C THR A 246 21.80 -3.86 20.76
N GLY A 247 22.98 -4.30 20.32
CA GLY A 247 23.32 -4.52 18.91
C GLY A 247 24.84 -4.62 18.73
N LYS A 248 25.30 -4.48 17.49
CA LYS A 248 26.71 -4.49 17.12
C LYS A 248 27.15 -3.14 16.56
N VAL A 249 28.41 -2.81 16.76
CA VAL A 249 29.04 -1.60 16.24
C VAL A 249 30.02 -2.01 15.13
N TYR A 250 29.95 -1.35 13.97
CA TYR A 250 30.76 -1.66 12.80
C TYR A 250 31.54 -0.43 12.31
N ALA A 251 32.82 -0.62 11.99
CA ALA A 251 33.67 0.41 11.41
C ALA A 251 34.60 -0.19 10.34
N PHE A 252 35.12 0.64 9.44
CA PHE A 252 35.85 0.18 8.26
C PHE A 252 37.21 -0.46 8.59
N ASP A 253 37.78 -0.17 9.74
CA ASP A 253 39.03 -0.74 10.26
C ASP A 253 38.86 -2.13 10.91
N TYR A 254 37.63 -2.65 10.99
CA TYR A 254 37.37 -3.97 11.57
C TYR A 254 37.66 -5.11 10.60
N ALA A 255 37.75 -6.33 11.13
CA ALA A 255 38.05 -7.51 10.33
C ALA A 255 36.94 -7.81 9.28
N ALA A 256 37.30 -8.53 8.22
CA ALA A 256 36.34 -8.98 7.22
C ALA A 256 35.19 -9.79 7.86
N PRO A 257 33.94 -9.66 7.36
CA PRO A 257 33.52 -8.98 6.13
C PRO A 257 33.13 -7.49 6.31
N THR A 258 33.41 -6.88 7.47
CA THR A 258 32.87 -5.56 7.81
C THR A 258 33.21 -4.44 6.82
N PRO A 259 34.45 -4.30 6.32
CA PRO A 259 34.76 -3.23 5.37
C PRO A 259 33.89 -3.28 4.11
N VAL A 260 33.62 -4.48 3.57
CA VAL A 260 32.74 -4.68 2.41
C VAL A 260 31.29 -4.33 2.76
N ASN A 261 30.80 -4.79 3.90
CA ASN A 261 29.43 -4.57 4.32
C ASN A 261 29.11 -3.09 4.57
N VAL A 262 30.01 -2.34 5.21
CA VAL A 262 29.80 -0.89 5.42
C VAL A 262 29.96 -0.09 4.13
N THR A 263 30.79 -0.53 3.18
CA THR A 263 30.82 0.07 1.83
C THR A 263 29.49 -0.13 1.12
N THR A 264 28.95 -1.35 1.10
CA THR A 264 27.66 -1.64 0.46
C THR A 264 26.52 -0.89 1.15
N ALA A 265 26.45 -0.90 2.49
CA ALA A 265 25.46 -0.13 3.23
C ALA A 265 25.53 1.38 2.93
N SER A 266 26.73 1.95 2.77
CA SER A 266 26.86 3.35 2.36
C SER A 266 26.34 3.62 0.95
N ASN A 267 26.48 2.69 0.02
CA ASN A 267 25.98 2.83 -1.36
C ASN A 267 24.45 2.66 -1.40
N ASP A 268 23.92 1.69 -0.65
CA ASP A 268 22.49 1.43 -0.53
C ASP A 268 21.77 2.63 0.13
N MET A 269 22.37 3.23 1.16
CA MET A 269 21.88 4.49 1.74
C MET A 269 21.83 5.62 0.71
N GLY A 270 22.85 5.77 -0.12
CA GLY A 270 22.87 6.75 -1.21
C GLY A 270 21.77 6.48 -2.23
N THR A 271 21.55 5.22 -2.58
CA THR A 271 20.49 4.78 -3.50
C THR A 271 19.10 5.06 -2.92
N ALA A 272 18.88 4.72 -1.65
CA ALA A 272 17.64 5.00 -0.92
C ALA A 272 17.34 6.50 -0.85
N TYR A 273 18.36 7.32 -0.59
CA TYR A 273 18.23 8.78 -0.61
C TYR A 273 17.80 9.28 -2.00
N THR A 274 18.46 8.82 -3.07
CA THR A 274 18.13 9.21 -4.45
C THR A 274 16.76 8.71 -4.88
N ASP A 275 16.34 7.51 -4.46
CA ASP A 275 14.98 6.99 -4.70
C ASP A 275 13.94 7.89 -4.02
N ALA A 276 14.07 8.13 -2.72
CA ALA A 276 13.15 8.97 -1.96
C ALA A 276 13.07 10.41 -2.52
N ALA A 277 14.21 11.02 -2.85
CA ALA A 277 14.28 12.36 -3.46
C ALA A 277 13.75 12.39 -4.91
N GLY A 278 13.84 11.26 -5.62
CA GLY A 278 13.46 11.10 -7.01
C GLY A 278 11.98 10.76 -7.21
N ARG A 279 11.23 10.46 -6.15
CA ARG A 279 9.78 10.23 -6.23
C ARG A 279 9.10 11.43 -6.90
N LEU A 280 8.23 11.15 -7.88
CA LEU A 280 7.51 12.15 -8.68
C LEU A 280 6.04 12.19 -8.29
N LEU A 281 5.36 13.27 -8.72
CA LEU A 281 3.92 13.49 -8.49
C LEU A 281 3.57 13.53 -6.99
N PRO A 282 4.11 14.49 -6.21
CA PRO A 282 3.75 14.63 -4.81
C PRO A 282 2.24 14.86 -4.66
N ASP A 283 1.64 14.16 -3.69
CA ASP A 283 0.24 14.33 -3.30
C ASP A 283 0.02 15.73 -2.73
N VAL A 284 1.01 16.24 -1.99
CA VAL A 284 0.97 17.56 -1.34
C VAL A 284 2.30 18.29 -1.54
N VAL A 285 2.21 19.55 -1.95
CA VAL A 285 3.36 20.45 -2.11
C VAL A 285 3.25 21.62 -1.13
N ASP A 286 4.35 21.91 -0.44
CA ASP A 286 4.52 23.04 0.49
C ASP A 286 3.41 23.12 1.57
N LEU A 287 2.97 21.95 2.08
CA LEU A 287 1.94 21.87 3.12
C LEU A 287 2.28 22.79 4.28
N ALA A 288 1.33 23.64 4.66
CA ALA A 288 1.44 24.57 5.78
C ALA A 288 2.73 25.41 5.76
N VAL A 289 3.28 25.66 4.57
CA VAL A 289 4.54 26.39 4.35
C VAL A 289 5.69 25.82 5.21
N GLY A 290 5.66 24.50 5.44
CA GLY A 290 6.67 23.78 6.21
C GLY A 290 6.41 23.70 7.72
N ASN A 291 5.38 24.34 8.28
CA ASN A 291 5.06 24.19 9.70
C ASN A 291 4.04 23.06 9.93
N LEU A 292 4.46 21.94 10.48
CA LEU A 292 3.62 20.75 10.67
C LEU A 292 2.79 20.75 11.96
N ALA A 293 2.82 21.81 12.76
CA ALA A 293 2.09 21.89 14.02
C ALA A 293 0.59 21.61 13.84
N GLY A 294 0.08 20.62 14.58
CA GLY A 294 -1.33 20.24 14.61
C GLY A 294 -1.82 19.48 13.38
N GLN A 295 -0.96 19.24 12.38
CA GLN A 295 -1.36 18.55 11.17
C GLN A 295 -1.62 17.06 11.43
N THR A 296 -2.59 16.49 10.72
CA THR A 296 -2.79 15.04 10.60
C THR A 296 -2.58 14.65 9.14
N LEU A 297 -1.51 13.92 8.88
CA LEU A 297 -1.03 13.61 7.54
C LEU A 297 -1.48 12.21 7.15
N PRO A 298 -2.37 12.06 6.14
CA PRO A 298 -2.62 10.76 5.53
C PRO A 298 -1.37 10.23 4.79
N PRO A 299 -1.36 8.95 4.40
CA PRO A 299 -0.27 8.39 3.60
C PRO A 299 -0.08 9.14 2.28
N GLY A 300 1.16 9.21 1.81
CA GLY A 300 1.47 9.84 0.53
C GLY A 300 2.88 10.39 0.42
N LEU A 301 3.14 10.99 -0.74
CA LEU A 301 4.34 11.73 -1.07
C LEU A 301 4.11 13.23 -0.83
N TYR A 302 4.93 13.80 0.03
CA TYR A 302 4.92 15.21 0.38
C TYR A 302 6.22 15.86 -0.07
N ARG A 303 6.15 17.09 -0.57
CA ARG A 303 7.31 17.84 -1.01
C ARG A 303 7.32 19.26 -0.47
N TRP A 304 8.45 19.69 0.06
CA TRP A 304 8.72 21.08 0.40
C TRP A 304 9.95 21.59 -0.35
N GLY A 305 9.79 22.75 -0.99
CA GLY A 305 10.92 23.53 -1.51
C GLY A 305 11.68 24.28 -0.41
N SER A 306 11.12 24.33 0.80
CA SER A 306 11.60 25.08 1.96
C SER A 306 11.97 24.16 3.14
N ASN A 307 12.25 24.80 4.28
CA ASN A 307 12.46 24.10 5.55
C ASN A 307 11.14 23.55 6.10
N VAL A 308 11.21 22.43 6.79
CA VAL A 308 10.10 21.83 7.55
C VAL A 308 10.39 21.92 9.04
N THR A 309 9.39 22.31 9.82
CA THR A 309 9.51 22.58 11.25
C THR A 309 8.35 21.99 12.04
N LEU A 310 8.67 21.53 13.24
CA LEU A 310 7.74 21.34 14.35
C LEU A 310 8.15 22.31 15.47
N PRO A 311 7.45 23.43 15.68
CA PRO A 311 7.74 24.36 16.76
C PRO A 311 7.70 23.70 18.15
N PHE A 312 8.35 24.32 19.15
CA PHE A 312 8.39 23.84 20.54
C PHE A 312 7.02 23.38 21.06
N GLY A 313 6.98 22.18 21.65
CA GLY A 313 5.77 21.62 22.28
C GLY A 313 4.62 21.29 21.33
N THR A 314 4.82 21.40 20.01
CA THR A 314 3.80 21.07 19.01
C THR A 314 3.99 19.66 18.47
N ASN A 315 2.92 19.12 17.87
CA ASN A 315 2.88 17.74 17.41
C ASN A 315 2.36 17.65 15.98
N VAL A 316 2.69 16.56 15.29
CA VAL A 316 2.08 16.13 14.03
C VAL A 316 1.64 14.68 14.18
N THR A 317 0.53 14.30 13.54
CA THR A 317 0.05 12.91 13.51
C THR A 317 0.17 12.35 12.11
N LEU A 318 0.74 11.16 11.96
CA LEU A 318 0.73 10.37 10.72
C LEU A 318 -0.33 9.28 10.89
N SER A 319 -1.39 9.35 10.07
CA SER A 319 -2.60 8.56 10.25
C SER A 319 -2.88 7.70 9.03
N GLY A 320 -2.70 6.38 9.16
CA GLY A 320 -2.98 5.41 8.10
C GLY A 320 -2.80 3.98 8.60
N GLY A 321 -3.02 3.01 7.72
CA GLY A 321 -2.91 1.59 8.00
C GLY A 321 -1.47 1.08 8.16
N PRO A 322 -1.32 -0.21 8.49
CA PRO A 322 -0.03 -0.83 8.79
C PRO A 322 0.92 -1.00 7.59
N ASP A 323 0.39 -0.90 6.37
CA ASP A 323 1.14 -1.06 5.11
C ASP A 323 1.21 0.25 4.32
N ASP A 324 0.61 1.32 4.86
CA ASP A 324 0.64 2.64 4.25
C ASP A 324 2.02 3.28 4.38
N VAL A 325 2.37 4.13 3.41
CA VAL A 325 3.72 4.72 3.27
C VAL A 325 3.65 6.24 3.23
N TRP A 326 4.58 6.87 3.92
CA TRP A 326 4.83 8.31 3.89
C TRP A 326 6.23 8.57 3.37
N ILE A 327 6.35 9.46 2.38
CA ILE A 327 7.64 9.95 1.92
C ILE A 327 7.61 11.47 1.98
N PHE A 328 8.49 12.04 2.79
CA PHE A 328 8.65 13.49 2.95
C PHE A 328 9.93 13.91 2.23
N GLN A 329 9.81 14.64 1.12
CA GLN A 329 10.91 15.26 0.38
C GLN A 329 11.12 16.69 0.86
N ILE A 330 12.24 16.96 1.52
CA ILE A 330 12.52 18.26 2.13
C ILE A 330 13.78 18.82 1.51
N THR A 331 13.64 19.88 0.71
CA THR A 331 14.79 20.57 0.09
C THR A 331 15.59 21.36 1.13
N GLY A 332 14.89 21.94 2.11
CA GLY A 332 15.50 22.65 3.23
C GLY A 332 15.90 21.74 4.40
N THR A 333 16.01 22.33 5.59
CA THR A 333 16.26 21.58 6.83
C THR A 333 14.97 20.97 7.38
N LEU A 334 15.11 19.93 8.20
CA LEU A 334 14.06 19.43 9.08
C LEU A 334 14.42 19.77 10.53
N THR A 335 13.57 20.53 11.22
CA THR A 335 13.80 20.91 12.62
C THR A 335 12.60 20.59 13.49
N THR A 336 12.76 19.73 14.48
CA THR A 336 11.78 19.59 15.55
C THR A 336 12.26 20.35 16.78
N GLY A 337 11.40 21.18 17.36
CA GLY A 337 11.67 21.87 18.61
C GLY A 337 11.68 20.90 19.79
N ALA A 338 12.07 21.40 20.96
CA ALA A 338 12.02 20.58 22.16
C ALA A 338 10.57 20.19 22.52
N ALA A 339 10.42 19.04 23.18
CA ALA A 339 9.15 18.47 23.63
C ALA A 339 8.09 18.30 22.52
N THR A 340 8.53 18.13 21.27
CA THR A 340 7.65 17.84 20.12
C THR A 340 7.40 16.34 19.98
N SER A 341 6.32 15.95 19.30
CA SER A 341 6.05 14.53 19.00
C SER A 341 5.50 14.32 17.59
N VAL A 342 6.03 13.30 16.92
CA VAL A 342 5.41 12.67 15.74
C VAL A 342 4.58 11.48 16.25
N PHE A 343 3.26 11.56 16.15
CA PHE A 343 2.35 10.49 16.54
C PHE A 343 2.01 9.59 15.36
N LEU A 344 1.84 8.29 15.63
CA LEU A 344 1.32 7.32 14.67
C LEU A 344 -0.09 6.89 15.09
N SER A 345 -1.02 6.86 14.14
CA SER A 345 -2.39 6.37 14.37
C SER A 345 -2.88 5.51 13.20
N GLY A 346 -3.97 4.78 13.40
CA GLY A 346 -4.57 3.92 12.36
C GLY A 346 -3.82 2.60 12.07
N GLY A 347 -2.71 2.36 12.76
CA GLY A 347 -1.83 1.21 12.52
C GLY A 347 -0.52 1.55 11.81
N ALA A 348 -0.32 2.82 11.45
CA ALA A 348 0.91 3.33 10.83
C ALA A 348 2.18 2.85 11.57
N LYS A 349 3.21 2.52 10.80
CA LYS A 349 4.47 1.97 11.32
C LYS A 349 5.64 2.84 10.88
N ALA A 350 6.55 3.13 11.82
CA ALA A 350 7.78 3.89 11.57
C ALA A 350 8.60 3.37 10.38
N LYS A 351 8.63 2.05 10.15
CA LYS A 351 9.37 1.45 9.03
C LYS A 351 8.87 1.87 7.64
N ASN A 352 7.63 2.38 7.53
CA ASN A 352 7.04 2.84 6.28
C ASN A 352 7.04 4.38 6.14
N ILE A 353 7.71 5.09 7.03
CA ILE A 353 7.79 6.55 7.03
C ILE A 353 9.21 6.95 6.68
N PHE A 354 9.38 7.74 5.63
CA PHE A 354 10.69 8.12 5.11
C PHE A 354 10.82 9.64 5.04
N TRP A 355 11.82 10.18 5.72
CA TRP A 355 12.17 11.60 5.75
C TRP A 355 13.45 11.81 4.95
N GLN A 356 13.32 12.23 3.69
CA GLN A 356 14.46 12.61 2.85
C GLN A 356 14.72 14.11 3.03
N VAL A 357 15.93 14.45 3.49
CA VAL A 357 16.29 15.84 3.82
C VAL A 357 17.59 16.25 3.13
N ALA A 358 17.49 17.23 2.22
CA ALA A 358 18.61 17.74 1.42
C ALA A 358 19.32 18.93 2.08
N GLY A 359 18.65 19.64 2.99
CA GLY A 359 19.21 20.80 3.67
C GLY A 359 20.41 20.47 4.54
N THR A 360 21.01 21.51 5.10
CA THR A 360 22.28 21.44 5.83
C THR A 360 22.24 20.60 7.10
N SER A 361 21.05 20.31 7.65
CA SER A 361 20.88 19.40 8.79
C SER A 361 19.46 18.90 8.97
N VAL A 362 19.35 17.78 9.70
CA VAL A 362 18.17 17.39 10.48
C VAL A 362 18.47 17.69 11.94
N THR A 363 17.56 18.37 12.64
CA THR A 363 17.72 18.69 14.07
C THR A 363 16.48 18.21 14.83
N LEU A 364 16.68 17.35 15.83
CA LEU A 364 15.64 16.90 16.73
C LEU A 364 15.85 17.52 18.11
N GLY A 365 14.95 18.40 18.55
CA GLY A 365 15.09 19.14 19.79
C GLY A 365 15.06 18.27 21.05
N ALA A 366 15.49 18.82 22.19
CA ALA A 366 15.52 18.09 23.46
C ALA A 366 14.15 17.49 23.83
N ASP A 367 14.15 16.29 24.39
CA ASP A 367 12.94 15.54 24.78
C ASP A 367 11.91 15.31 23.63
N ALA A 368 12.29 15.55 22.37
CA ALA A 368 11.42 15.27 21.23
C ALA A 368 11.21 13.77 21.03
N ARG A 369 10.07 13.40 20.46
CA ARG A 369 9.71 12.03 20.06
C ARG A 369 9.54 11.96 18.56
N PHE A 370 10.36 11.16 17.90
CA PHE A 370 10.41 11.10 16.43
C PHE A 370 10.21 9.69 15.89
N GLU A 371 9.51 9.60 14.75
CA GLU A 371 9.10 8.33 14.12
C GLU A 371 9.49 8.33 12.65
N GLY A 372 10.16 7.27 12.19
CA GLY A 372 10.43 7.05 10.77
C GLY A 372 11.91 6.93 10.39
N VAL A 373 12.19 6.49 9.17
CA VAL A 373 13.53 6.41 8.59
C VAL A 373 13.96 7.81 8.14
N VAL A 374 15.12 8.28 8.61
CA VAL A 374 15.71 9.57 8.22
C VAL A 374 16.83 9.31 7.22
N LEU A 375 16.69 9.84 6.01
CA LEU A 375 17.66 9.84 4.92
C LEU A 375 18.21 11.26 4.76
N ALA A 376 19.28 11.57 5.49
CA ALA A 376 19.85 12.91 5.54
C ALA A 376 21.06 13.06 4.61
N GLN A 377 21.07 14.11 3.78
CA GLN A 377 22.24 14.47 2.97
C GLN A 377 23.38 15.03 3.83
N ASN A 378 23.05 15.60 4.98
CA ASN A 378 24.01 16.18 5.92
C ASN A 378 23.79 15.58 7.32
N ALA A 379 24.16 16.32 8.36
CA ALA A 379 24.19 15.80 9.72
C ALA A 379 22.79 15.64 10.31
N ILE A 380 22.63 14.64 11.19
CA ILE A 380 21.48 14.49 12.07
C ILE A 380 21.93 14.84 13.48
N ASN A 381 21.34 15.89 14.07
CA ASN A 381 21.71 16.42 15.37
C ASN A 381 20.57 16.25 16.36
N PHE A 382 20.86 15.74 17.54
CA PHE A 382 19.90 15.61 18.62
C PHE A 382 20.17 16.61 19.73
N GLY A 383 19.10 17.17 20.29
CA GLY A 383 19.09 17.73 21.63
C GLY A 383 18.97 16.63 22.68
N SER A 384 19.26 17.00 23.93
CA SER A 384 19.33 16.06 25.04
C SER A 384 18.06 15.22 25.19
N GLN A 385 18.23 13.92 25.44
CA GLN A 385 17.15 12.99 25.84
C GLN A 385 16.00 12.82 24.84
N ALA A 386 16.11 13.34 23.62
CA ALA A 386 15.19 12.99 22.55
C ALA A 386 15.19 11.48 22.30
N SER A 387 14.02 10.95 21.92
CA SER A 387 13.76 9.53 21.73
C SER A 387 13.15 9.27 20.36
N THR A 388 13.50 8.14 19.75
CA THR A 388 13.08 7.89 18.38
C THR A 388 12.96 6.40 18.05
N ASN A 389 11.90 6.06 17.31
CA ASN A 389 11.75 4.78 16.64
C ASN A 389 12.11 4.97 15.16
N SER A 390 13.41 4.86 14.86
CA SER A 390 13.96 5.32 13.58
C SER A 390 15.16 4.51 13.11
N ARG A 391 15.45 4.65 11.82
CA ARG A 391 16.79 4.42 11.26
C ARG A 391 17.37 5.79 10.92
N LEU A 392 18.55 6.10 11.43
CA LEU A 392 19.23 7.38 11.24
C LEU A 392 20.34 7.19 10.21
N LEU A 393 20.07 7.55 8.95
CA LEU A 393 20.95 7.31 7.82
C LEU A 393 21.49 8.65 7.31
N ALA A 394 22.71 9.00 7.72
CA ALA A 394 23.33 10.29 7.45
C ALA A 394 24.51 10.17 6.48
N GLN A 395 24.50 10.98 5.42
CA GLN A 395 25.64 11.08 4.50
C GLN A 395 26.83 11.86 5.09
N THR A 396 26.70 12.42 6.29
CA THR A 396 27.82 12.93 7.09
C THR A 396 27.82 12.29 8.48
N ALA A 397 27.39 13.00 9.51
CA ALA A 397 27.51 12.60 10.91
C ALA A 397 26.15 12.44 11.60
N VAL A 398 26.13 11.66 12.68
CA VAL A 398 25.02 11.61 13.63
C VAL A 398 25.55 12.01 15.00
N ASN A 399 24.96 13.05 15.59
CA ASN A 399 25.39 13.61 16.88
C ASN A 399 24.27 13.44 17.91
N LEU A 400 24.56 12.70 18.98
CA LEU A 400 23.65 12.35 20.06
C LEU A 400 24.04 13.05 21.37
N ASP A 401 23.05 13.17 22.25
CA ASP A 401 23.16 13.67 23.61
C ASP A 401 22.17 12.91 24.51
N ARG A 402 22.60 11.78 25.11
CA ARG A 402 21.77 10.92 25.97
C ARG A 402 20.46 10.44 25.34
N ASN A 403 20.46 10.21 24.04
CA ASN A 403 19.23 9.86 23.31
C ASN A 403 18.86 8.39 23.42
N THR A 404 17.59 8.09 23.15
CA THR A 404 17.11 6.73 22.90
C THR A 404 16.82 6.54 21.42
N VAL A 405 17.46 5.56 20.78
CA VAL A 405 17.23 5.22 19.36
C VAL A 405 16.86 3.76 19.26
N THR A 406 15.66 3.47 18.79
CA THR A 406 15.15 2.11 18.60
C THR A 406 14.93 1.86 17.12
N GLN A 407 15.61 0.87 16.56
CA GLN A 407 15.39 0.45 15.18
C GLN A 407 13.95 -0.09 15.02
N PRO A 408 13.15 0.42 14.06
CA PRO A 408 11.82 -0.12 13.79
C PRO A 408 11.88 -1.60 13.40
N ALA A 409 10.95 -2.39 13.93
CA ALA A 409 10.80 -3.80 13.59
C ALA A 409 10.65 -4.01 12.07
N PRO A 410 11.11 -5.15 11.51
CA PRO A 410 11.04 -5.46 10.08
C PRO A 410 9.64 -5.42 9.49
#